data_AF-A0A976JEW6-F1
#
_entry.id   AF-A0A976JEW6-F1
#
_cell.length_a   1.000
_cell.length_b   1.000
_cell.length_c   1.000
_cell.angle_alpha   90.00
_cell.angle_beta   90.00
_cell.angle_gamma   90.00
#
_symmetry.space_group_name_H-M   'P 1'
#
loop_
_entity.id
_entity.type
_entity.pdbx_description
1 polymer ?
#
loop_
_entity_poly.entity_id
_entity_poly.type
_entity_poly.pdbx_seq_one_letter_code
_entity_poly.pdbx_strand_id
1 'polypeptide(L)'
;PVLYPCDAVLVAIGQENAFPWIEKDIGIEFDDWGMPVLNPQTYQSSLSNVFFGGDAAFGPKNIITAVAQGHQAAISIDLFCNGQKVEERLPPSTNLVSQKMGIHEWSYDNGITTDDRKIVPLVELTSALQNRALEVELGFDVQTAFVEAQRCLNCDVQTVFTDDKCIECDACVDICPMDCINFIENAEEEELRQNIRVKAVNVEQALYVSGELKTGKVMVKDEDVCLHCGLCAERCPTAAWDMQQFYYQVTKAASACKK
;
A
#
# COMPACT_ATOMS: atom_id res chain seq x y z
N PRO A 1 -2.51 19.05 41.67
CA PRO A 1 -2.59 17.64 41.26
C PRO A 1 -4.05 17.19 41.05
N VAL A 2 -4.36 16.68 39.85
CA VAL A 2 -5.67 16.11 39.53
C VAL A 2 -5.64 14.62 39.90
N LEU A 3 -6.64 14.13 40.64
CA LEU A 3 -6.74 12.74 41.08
C LEU A 3 -7.98 12.10 40.46
N TYR A 4 -7.82 10.91 39.89
CA TYR A 4 -8.91 10.13 39.29
C TYR A 4 -9.07 8.79 40.03
N PRO A 5 -10.28 8.45 40.52
CA PRO A 5 -10.52 7.14 41.11
C PRO A 5 -10.47 6.05 40.03
N CYS A 6 -9.79 4.93 40.30
CA CYS A 6 -9.72 3.76 39.43
C CYS A 6 -9.51 2.47 40.25
N ASP A 7 -9.98 1.34 39.72
CA ASP A 7 -9.80 0.02 40.34
C ASP A 7 -8.50 -0.68 39.90
N ALA A 8 -7.98 -0.32 38.72
CA ALA A 8 -6.76 -0.88 38.15
C ALA A 8 -5.95 0.19 37.40
N VAL A 9 -4.62 0.07 37.48
CA VAL A 9 -3.66 0.91 36.75
C VAL A 9 -2.75 -0.01 35.94
N LEU A 10 -2.78 0.15 34.62
CA LEU A 10 -1.86 -0.54 33.71
C LEU A 10 -0.74 0.43 33.33
N VAL A 11 0.48 0.14 33.76
CA VAL A 11 1.66 0.95 33.42
C VAL A 11 2.20 0.48 32.07
N ALA A 12 2.04 1.28 31.03
CA ALA A 12 2.62 1.04 29.72
C ALA A 12 4.12 1.36 29.77
N ILE A 13 4.94 0.35 30.11
CA ILE A 13 6.39 0.48 30.09
C ILE A 13 6.90 0.50 28.64
N GLY A 14 7.92 1.34 28.39
CA GLY A 14 8.63 1.37 27.11
C GLY A 14 9.60 0.19 26.95
N GLN A 15 10.36 0.22 25.85
CA GLN A 15 11.42 -0.74 25.57
C GLN A 15 12.77 -0.03 25.57
N GLU A 16 13.80 -0.71 26.06
CA GLU A 16 15.20 -0.30 25.97
C GLU A 16 15.97 -1.39 25.23
N ASN A 17 16.96 -0.99 24.43
CA ASN A 17 17.81 -1.95 23.74
C ASN A 17 18.91 -2.47 24.66
N ALA A 18 19.17 -3.77 24.58
CA ALA A 18 20.17 -4.43 25.40
C ALA A 18 21.00 -5.42 24.57
N PHE A 19 22.30 -5.15 24.49
CA PHE A 19 23.27 -6.00 23.79
C PHE A 19 24.30 -6.61 24.76
N PRO A 20 23.88 -7.41 25.76
CA PRO A 20 24.79 -7.91 26.80
C PRO A 20 25.86 -8.89 26.27
N TRP A 21 25.70 -9.36 25.03
CA TRP A 21 26.55 -10.33 24.34
C TRP A 21 27.43 -9.70 23.26
N ILE A 22 27.33 -8.38 23.03
CA ILE A 22 28.24 -7.66 22.14
C ILE A 22 29.30 -6.98 23.00
N GLU A 23 30.55 -7.40 22.84
CA GLU A 23 31.68 -6.75 23.51
C GLU A 23 31.85 -5.31 23.02
N LYS A 24 31.99 -4.36 23.94
CA LYS A 24 32.04 -2.92 23.61
C LYS A 24 33.27 -2.54 22.77
N ASP A 25 34.31 -3.36 22.80
CA ASP A 25 35.58 -3.15 22.10
C ASP A 25 35.68 -3.95 20.79
N ILE A 26 34.60 -4.59 20.34
CA ILE A 26 34.57 -5.33 19.06
C ILE A 26 34.66 -4.43 17.81
N GLY A 27 34.64 -3.10 17.99
CA GLY A 27 34.76 -2.12 16.91
C GLY A 27 33.41 -1.63 16.37
N ILE A 28 32.33 -1.79 17.13
CA ILE A 28 31.02 -1.18 16.85
C ILE A 28 30.86 0.06 17.74
N GLU A 29 30.53 1.17 17.11
CA GLU A 29 30.21 2.43 17.78
C GLU A 29 28.75 2.39 18.26
N PHE A 30 28.54 2.80 19.51
CA PHE A 30 27.21 2.95 20.09
C PHE A 30 27.02 4.41 20.55
N ASP A 31 25.79 4.91 20.46
CA ASP A 31 25.43 6.24 20.96
C ASP A 31 25.26 6.26 22.50
N ASP A 32 24.93 7.42 23.05
CA ASP A 32 24.73 7.62 24.50
C ASP A 32 23.59 6.77 25.10
N TRP A 33 22.71 6.22 24.25
CA TRP A 33 21.59 5.37 24.62
C TRP A 33 21.88 3.88 24.41
N GLY A 34 23.10 3.52 24.02
CA GLY A 34 23.50 2.14 23.76
C GLY A 34 22.95 1.59 22.44
N MET A 35 22.55 2.45 21.50
CA MET A 35 22.16 2.08 20.15
C MET A 35 23.35 2.03 19.21
N PRO A 36 23.46 1.03 18.32
CA PRO A 36 24.52 1.03 17.33
C PRO A 36 24.38 2.25 16.41
N VAL A 37 25.51 2.90 16.10
CA VAL A 37 25.54 3.95 15.07
C VAL A 37 25.56 3.26 13.71
N LEU A 38 24.47 3.43 12.95
CA LEU A 38 24.25 2.75 11.68
C LEU A 38 24.12 3.74 10.54
N ASN A 39 24.46 3.28 9.33
CA ASN A 39 24.00 3.94 8.12
C ASN A 39 22.47 3.76 7.96
N PRO A 40 21.68 4.84 7.83
CA PRO A 40 20.21 4.77 7.80
C PRO A 40 19.64 4.03 6.58
N GLN A 41 20.40 3.95 5.48
CA GLN A 41 20.01 3.24 4.28
C GLN A 41 20.52 1.80 4.28
N THR A 42 21.77 1.59 4.72
CA THR A 42 22.42 0.28 4.60
C THR A 42 22.36 -0.58 5.85
N TYR A 43 21.93 -0.03 6.98
CA TYR A 43 21.82 -0.77 8.25
C TYR A 43 23.15 -1.38 8.72
N GLN A 44 24.25 -0.92 8.12
CA GLN A 44 25.60 -1.36 8.41
C GLN A 44 26.14 -0.54 9.59
N SER A 45 26.78 -1.24 10.52
CA SER A 45 27.47 -0.60 11.65
C SER A 45 28.85 -0.08 11.24
N SER A 46 29.55 0.59 12.15
CA SER A 46 30.97 0.95 11.98
C SER A 46 31.90 -0.26 11.80
N LEU A 47 31.49 -1.45 12.26
CA LEU A 47 32.13 -2.70 11.87
C LEU A 47 31.50 -3.22 10.56
N SER A 48 32.26 -3.16 9.46
CA SER A 48 31.74 -3.31 8.10
C SER A 48 31.04 -4.64 7.80
N ASN A 49 31.35 -5.71 8.52
CA ASN A 49 30.72 -7.03 8.34
C ASN A 49 29.56 -7.29 9.31
N VAL A 50 29.12 -6.28 10.09
CA VAL A 50 28.01 -6.38 11.03
C VAL A 50 26.89 -5.42 10.64
N PHE A 51 25.67 -5.96 10.57
CA PHE A 51 24.44 -5.27 10.19
C PHE A 51 23.37 -5.49 11.27
N PHE A 52 22.44 -4.55 11.38
CA PHE A 52 21.37 -4.58 12.36
C PHE A 52 20.00 -4.45 11.69
N GLY A 53 18.94 -4.99 12.30
CA GLY A 53 17.59 -4.89 11.78
C GLY A 53 16.57 -4.94 12.92
N GLY A 54 15.35 -4.47 12.64
CA GLY A 54 14.30 -4.37 13.66
C GLY A 54 14.63 -3.36 14.77
N ASP A 55 14.05 -3.57 15.95
CA ASP A 55 14.23 -2.69 17.10
C ASP A 55 15.70 -2.48 17.50
N ALA A 56 16.56 -3.46 17.21
CA ALA A 56 18.00 -3.39 17.43
C ALA A 56 18.73 -2.38 16.52
N ALA A 57 18.11 -1.92 15.43
CA ALA A 57 18.71 -0.97 14.50
C ALA A 57 18.47 0.49 14.92
N PHE A 58 17.20 0.91 15.01
CA PHE A 58 16.81 2.31 15.23
C PHE A 58 15.86 2.50 16.42
N GLY A 59 15.81 1.52 17.32
CA GLY A 59 14.94 1.54 18.48
C GLY A 59 13.55 0.99 18.20
N PRO A 60 12.72 0.87 19.26
CA PRO A 60 11.42 0.25 19.18
C PRO A 60 10.49 1.02 18.23
N LYS A 61 9.94 0.29 17.25
CA LYS A 61 8.91 0.78 16.32
C LYS A 61 7.76 -0.23 16.27
N ASN A 62 6.77 0.03 15.42
CA ASN A 62 5.75 -0.97 15.16
C ASN A 62 6.38 -2.19 14.43
N ILE A 63 5.72 -3.35 14.54
CA ILE A 63 6.19 -4.60 13.96
C ILE A 63 6.42 -4.53 12.44
N ILE A 64 5.61 -3.74 11.72
CA ILE A 64 5.71 -3.56 10.27
C ILE A 64 7.03 -2.88 9.91
N THR A 65 7.39 -1.83 10.65
CA THR A 65 8.68 -1.14 10.50
C THR A 65 9.83 -2.07 10.83
N ALA A 66 9.74 -2.86 11.90
CA ALA A 66 10.80 -3.79 12.27
C ALA A 66 11.04 -4.86 11.19
N VAL A 67 9.96 -5.41 10.61
CA VAL A 67 10.03 -6.34 9.47
C VAL A 67 10.65 -5.66 8.25
N ALA A 68 10.24 -4.43 7.93
CA ALA A 68 10.81 -3.66 6.81
C ALA A 68 12.32 -3.43 6.98
N GLN A 69 12.77 -3.07 8.18
CA GLN A 69 14.19 -2.91 8.52
C GLN A 69 14.96 -4.22 8.35
N GLY A 70 14.38 -5.35 8.78
CA GLY A 70 14.95 -6.68 8.55
C GLY A 70 15.16 -6.99 7.07
N HIS A 71 14.18 -6.67 6.22
CA HIS A 71 14.33 -6.81 4.77
C HIS A 71 15.45 -5.92 4.21
N GLN A 72 15.56 -4.67 4.67
CA GLN A 72 16.61 -3.75 4.21
C GLN A 72 18.02 -4.21 4.63
N ALA A 73 18.17 -4.69 5.86
CA ALA A 73 19.42 -5.27 6.35
C ALA A 73 19.80 -6.53 5.57
N ALA A 74 18.82 -7.38 5.24
CA ALA A 74 19.07 -8.59 4.44
C ALA A 74 19.60 -8.26 3.03
N ILE A 75 19.11 -7.19 2.39
CA ILE A 75 19.65 -6.72 1.10
C ILE A 75 21.13 -6.31 1.26
N SER A 76 21.46 -5.59 2.33
CA SER A 76 22.84 -5.21 2.63
C SER A 76 23.76 -6.42 2.81
N ILE A 77 23.27 -7.43 3.52
CA ILE A 77 24.00 -8.67 3.78
C ILE A 77 24.23 -9.43 2.47
N ASP A 78 23.22 -9.56 1.59
CA ASP A 78 23.41 -10.24 0.29
C ASP A 78 24.45 -9.49 -0.56
N LEU A 79 24.32 -8.16 -0.71
CA LEU A 79 25.27 -7.36 -1.48
C LEU A 79 26.71 -7.51 -0.94
N PHE A 80 26.87 -7.41 0.38
CA PHE A 80 28.17 -7.58 1.05
C PHE A 80 28.77 -8.97 0.81
N CYS A 81 27.98 -10.03 0.98
CA CYS A 81 28.42 -11.41 0.78
C CYS A 81 28.79 -11.71 -0.68
N ASN A 82 28.18 -11.01 -1.65
CA ASN A 82 28.51 -11.12 -3.07
C ASN A 82 29.65 -10.18 -3.53
N GLY A 83 30.28 -9.44 -2.61
CA GLY A 83 31.33 -8.47 -2.94
C GLY A 83 30.82 -7.26 -3.74
N GLN A 84 29.51 -7.02 -3.71
CA GLN A 84 28.88 -5.86 -4.33
C GLN A 84 28.86 -4.68 -3.34
N LYS A 85 28.75 -3.44 -3.86
CA LYS A 85 28.64 -2.27 -2.99
C LYS A 85 27.29 -2.26 -2.30
N VAL A 86 27.29 -2.13 -0.97
CA VAL A 86 26.06 -2.15 -0.17
C VAL A 86 25.18 -0.92 -0.41
N GLU A 87 25.73 0.16 -0.97
CA GLU A 87 25.00 1.38 -1.33
C GLU A 87 24.27 1.25 -2.68
N GLU A 88 24.72 0.34 -3.55
CA GLU A 88 24.18 0.16 -4.91
C GLU A 88 22.91 -0.72 -4.87
N ARG A 89 21.82 -0.12 -4.38
CA ARG A 89 20.50 -0.74 -4.27
C ARG A 89 19.55 -0.11 -5.26
N LEU A 90 18.71 -0.91 -5.91
CA LEU A 90 17.61 -0.34 -6.68
C LEU A 90 16.55 0.24 -5.71
N PRO A 91 16.08 1.48 -5.93
CA PRO A 91 14.95 2.00 -5.20
C PRO A 91 13.70 1.16 -5.51
N PRO A 92 12.69 1.16 -4.64
CA PRO A 92 11.39 0.60 -4.99
C PRO A 92 10.88 1.24 -6.28
N SER A 93 10.38 0.40 -7.19
CA SER A 93 9.74 0.85 -8.42
C SER A 93 8.24 0.62 -8.31
N THR A 94 7.48 1.64 -8.67
CA THR A 94 6.04 1.55 -8.91
C THR A 94 5.79 1.61 -10.40
N ASN A 95 4.79 0.87 -10.86
CA ASN A 95 4.30 1.02 -12.22
C ASN A 95 2.78 0.79 -12.25
N LEU A 96 2.12 1.40 -13.23
CA LEU A 96 0.76 1.06 -13.58
C LEU A 96 0.82 0.19 -14.82
N VAL A 97 0.26 -1.01 -14.74
CA VAL A 97 0.25 -1.97 -15.84
C VAL A 97 -1.17 -2.17 -16.30
N SER A 98 -1.41 -1.96 -17.60
CA SER A 98 -2.72 -2.21 -18.20
C SER A 98 -3.20 -3.61 -17.85
N GLN A 99 -4.34 -3.67 -17.19
CA GLN A 99 -5.03 -4.89 -16.83
C GLN A 99 -6.38 -4.82 -17.52
N LYS A 100 -6.52 -5.57 -18.61
CA LYS A 100 -7.80 -5.69 -19.28
C LYS A 100 -8.77 -6.41 -18.36
N MET A 101 -9.72 -5.67 -17.81
CA MET A 101 -10.77 -6.16 -16.95
C MET A 101 -12.09 -5.87 -17.67
N GLY A 102 -12.54 -6.79 -18.53
CA GLY A 102 -13.93 -6.76 -18.97
C GLY A 102 -14.86 -6.93 -17.77
N ILE A 103 -16.11 -6.49 -17.86
CA ILE A 103 -17.10 -6.68 -16.77
C ILE A 103 -17.28 -8.16 -16.37
N HIS A 104 -16.94 -9.10 -17.26
CA HIS A 104 -16.95 -10.55 -17.00
C HIS A 104 -15.57 -11.16 -16.72
N GLU A 105 -14.52 -10.35 -16.74
CA GLU A 105 -13.12 -10.77 -16.58
C GLU A 105 -12.48 -10.16 -15.32
N TRP A 106 -13.29 -9.63 -14.39
CA TRP A 106 -12.78 -9.24 -13.09
C TRP A 106 -12.12 -10.43 -12.40
N SER A 107 -10.97 -10.20 -11.78
CA SER A 107 -10.23 -11.24 -11.05
C SER A 107 -11.04 -11.82 -9.88
N TYR A 108 -12.05 -11.08 -9.42
CA TYR A 108 -12.98 -11.45 -8.35
C TYR A 108 -14.40 -10.99 -8.71
N ASP A 109 -15.41 -11.64 -8.12
CA ASP A 109 -16.83 -11.40 -8.42
C ASP A 109 -17.32 -9.99 -8.04
N ASN A 110 -16.48 -9.21 -7.32
CA ASN A 110 -16.56 -7.77 -6.97
C ASN A 110 -17.92 -7.17 -6.57
N GLY A 111 -18.93 -8.02 -6.35
CA GLY A 111 -20.25 -7.63 -5.93
C GLY A 111 -20.23 -7.09 -4.51
N ILE A 112 -20.97 -6.00 -4.30
CA ILE A 112 -21.21 -5.48 -2.96
C ILE A 112 -22.03 -6.54 -2.21
N THR A 113 -21.40 -7.22 -1.26
CA THR A 113 -22.09 -8.11 -0.32
C THR A 113 -22.42 -7.36 0.97
N THR A 114 -23.61 -7.62 1.51
CA THR A 114 -24.02 -7.16 2.84
C THR A 114 -23.67 -8.15 3.94
N ASP A 115 -22.93 -9.22 3.62
CA ASP A 115 -22.53 -10.23 4.59
C ASP A 115 -21.58 -9.65 5.65
N ASP A 116 -21.78 -10.07 6.89
CA ASP A 116 -20.87 -9.72 7.97
C ASP A 116 -19.46 -10.28 7.70
N ARG A 117 -18.44 -9.56 8.16
CA ARG A 117 -17.07 -10.06 8.14
C ARG A 117 -16.97 -11.34 8.97
N LYS A 118 -16.45 -12.41 8.39
CA LYS A 118 -16.12 -13.62 9.16
C LYS A 118 -14.96 -13.34 10.09
N ILE A 119 -15.13 -13.65 11.37
CA ILE A 119 -14.06 -13.53 12.36
C ILE A 119 -13.11 -14.70 12.16
N VAL A 120 -11.80 -14.42 12.16
CA VAL A 120 -10.76 -15.46 12.09
C VAL A 120 -10.93 -16.39 13.29
N PRO A 121 -11.07 -17.71 13.09
CA PRO A 121 -11.17 -18.66 14.18
C PRO A 121 -10.01 -18.50 15.17
N LEU A 122 -10.35 -18.51 16.45
CA LEU A 122 -9.39 -18.38 17.55
C LEU A 122 -9.35 -19.68 18.35
N VAL A 123 -8.21 -19.95 18.98
CA VAL A 123 -8.14 -20.96 20.04
C VAL A 123 -8.97 -20.54 21.26
N GLU A 124 -9.32 -21.52 22.10
CA GLU A 124 -9.99 -21.25 23.37
C GLU A 124 -9.16 -20.32 24.26
N LEU A 125 -9.81 -19.31 24.83
CA LEU A 125 -9.14 -18.29 25.65
C LEU A 125 -8.39 -18.90 26.84
N THR A 126 -8.96 -19.93 27.46
CA THR A 126 -8.33 -20.62 28.59
C THR A 126 -7.01 -21.29 28.20
N SER A 127 -6.94 -21.86 26.99
CA SER A 127 -5.71 -22.44 26.44
C SER A 127 -4.69 -21.38 26.06
N ALA A 128 -5.13 -20.28 25.44
CA ALA A 128 -4.25 -19.15 25.10
C ALA A 128 -3.59 -18.54 26.35
N LEU A 129 -4.34 -18.39 27.44
CA LEU A 129 -3.83 -17.82 28.69
C LEU A 129 -2.85 -18.75 29.42
N GLN A 130 -2.97 -20.06 29.23
CA GLN A 130 -2.08 -21.05 29.86
C GLN A 130 -0.76 -21.23 29.11
N ASN A 131 -0.73 -20.97 27.80
CA ASN A 131 0.44 -21.20 26.97
C ASN A 131 0.74 -19.99 26.07
N ARG A 132 1.74 -19.19 26.47
CA ARG A 132 2.20 -18.03 25.70
C ARG A 132 2.78 -18.35 24.33
N ALA A 133 3.19 -19.59 24.09
CA ALA A 133 3.74 -20.03 22.80
C ALA A 133 2.66 -20.59 21.87
N LEU A 134 1.41 -20.69 22.31
CA LEU A 134 0.30 -21.16 21.48
C LEU A 134 -0.10 -20.06 20.49
N GLU A 135 -0.13 -20.41 19.20
CA GLU A 135 -0.69 -19.55 18.17
C GLU A 135 -2.19 -19.36 18.40
N VAL A 136 -2.64 -18.10 18.46
CA VAL A 136 -4.02 -17.77 18.86
C VAL A 136 -4.97 -17.73 17.66
N GLU A 137 -4.52 -17.19 16.54
CA GLU A 137 -5.29 -17.10 15.30
C GLU A 137 -5.05 -18.36 14.46
N LEU A 138 -6.11 -19.13 14.19
CA LEU A 138 -6.01 -20.40 13.46
C LEU A 138 -6.10 -20.23 11.94
N GLY A 139 -6.38 -19.02 11.47
CA GLY A 139 -6.66 -18.73 10.07
C GLY A 139 -8.03 -19.26 9.61
N PHE A 140 -8.41 -18.93 8.37
CA PHE A 140 -9.61 -19.47 7.74
C PHE A 140 -9.36 -20.85 7.15
N ASP A 141 -10.41 -21.69 7.14
CA ASP A 141 -10.41 -22.86 6.26
C ASP A 141 -10.46 -22.40 4.79
N VAL A 142 -10.09 -23.31 3.87
CA VAL A 142 -9.93 -22.99 2.45
C VAL A 142 -11.21 -22.43 1.82
N GLN A 143 -12.38 -22.93 2.21
CA GLN A 143 -13.65 -22.47 1.63
C GLN A 143 -13.97 -21.06 2.11
N THR A 144 -13.88 -20.81 3.41
CA THR A 144 -14.08 -19.46 3.96
C THR A 144 -13.08 -18.47 3.39
N ALA A 145 -11.80 -18.86 3.27
CA ALA A 145 -10.77 -18.02 2.68
C ALA A 145 -11.08 -17.63 1.23
N PHE A 146 -11.57 -18.57 0.42
CA PHE A 146 -11.95 -18.32 -0.97
C PHE A 146 -13.11 -17.33 -1.06
N VAL A 147 -14.17 -17.55 -0.28
CA VAL A 147 -15.35 -16.66 -0.25
C VAL A 147 -14.93 -15.25 0.20
N GLU A 148 -14.14 -15.13 1.26
CA GLU A 148 -13.68 -13.82 1.74
C GLU A 148 -12.75 -13.12 0.73
N ALA A 149 -11.90 -13.86 0.00
CA ALA A 149 -11.06 -13.29 -1.06
C ALA A 149 -11.88 -12.77 -2.25
N GLN A 150 -13.01 -13.41 -2.59
CA GLN A 150 -13.91 -12.94 -3.64
C GLN A 150 -14.61 -11.61 -3.33
N ARG A 151 -14.57 -11.16 -2.06
CA ARG A 151 -15.09 -9.84 -1.63
C ARG A 151 -14.14 -8.68 -1.95
N CYS A 152 -12.96 -8.95 -2.55
CA CYS A 152 -12.00 -7.92 -2.94
C CYS A 152 -12.63 -6.93 -3.93
N LEU A 153 -12.54 -5.63 -3.61
CA LEU A 153 -13.03 -4.54 -4.46
C LEU A 153 -11.99 -4.04 -5.49
N ASN A 154 -10.83 -4.71 -5.60
CA ASN A 154 -9.77 -4.39 -6.57
C ASN A 154 -9.29 -2.92 -6.49
N CYS A 155 -9.11 -2.39 -5.27
CA CYS A 155 -8.69 -1.01 -5.05
C CYS A 155 -7.28 -0.69 -5.56
N ASP A 156 -6.50 -1.71 -5.94
CA ASP A 156 -5.21 -1.59 -6.60
C ASP A 156 -5.31 -1.35 -8.11
N VAL A 157 -6.51 -1.43 -8.71
CA VAL A 157 -6.76 -1.14 -10.12
C VAL A 157 -7.32 0.28 -10.28
N GLN A 158 -6.67 1.10 -11.09
CA GLN A 158 -6.98 2.52 -11.27
C GLN A 158 -7.55 2.80 -12.66
N THR A 159 -8.52 3.71 -12.75
CA THR A 159 -8.99 4.26 -14.03
C THR A 159 -8.02 5.31 -14.56
N VAL A 160 -7.36 5.05 -15.67
CA VAL A 160 -6.36 5.96 -16.29
C VAL A 160 -6.88 6.49 -17.62
N PHE A 161 -6.78 7.80 -17.82
CA PHE A 161 -7.15 8.47 -19.06
C PHE A 161 -5.92 8.98 -19.79
N THR A 162 -5.81 8.70 -21.09
CA THR A 162 -4.81 9.28 -22.00
C THR A 162 -5.51 10.19 -22.99
N ASP A 163 -5.25 11.49 -22.87
CA ASP A 163 -5.85 12.57 -23.65
C ASP A 163 -5.53 12.48 -25.16
N ASP A 164 -4.29 12.15 -25.51
CA ASP A 164 -3.81 12.01 -26.89
C ASP A 164 -4.59 10.99 -27.75
N LYS A 165 -5.09 9.92 -27.11
CA LYS A 165 -5.90 8.86 -27.72
C LYS A 165 -7.38 9.21 -27.79
N CYS A 166 -7.84 10.22 -27.07
CA CYS A 166 -9.25 10.57 -27.06
C CYS A 166 -9.69 11.15 -28.42
N ILE A 167 -10.89 10.76 -28.83
CA ILE A 167 -11.57 11.27 -30.03
C ILE A 167 -12.90 11.94 -29.71
N GLU A 168 -13.20 12.14 -28.42
CA GLU A 168 -14.37 12.90 -27.95
C GLU A 168 -15.69 12.34 -28.49
N CYS A 169 -15.82 11.01 -28.46
CA CYS A 169 -17.00 10.29 -28.93
C CYS A 169 -18.10 10.13 -27.87
N ASP A 170 -17.89 10.65 -26.66
CA ASP A 170 -18.79 10.60 -25.50
C ASP A 170 -19.23 9.20 -25.00
N ALA A 171 -18.71 8.12 -25.59
CA ALA A 171 -19.11 6.76 -25.24
C ALA A 171 -18.82 6.39 -23.76
N CYS A 172 -17.77 6.95 -23.16
CA CYS A 172 -17.44 6.77 -21.74
C CYS A 172 -18.35 7.58 -20.80
N VAL A 173 -18.88 8.70 -21.27
CA VAL A 173 -19.85 9.52 -20.54
C VAL A 173 -21.19 8.79 -20.51
N ASP A 174 -21.63 8.28 -21.65
CA ASP A 174 -22.93 7.61 -21.80
C ASP A 174 -23.04 6.29 -21.03
N ILE A 175 -21.94 5.54 -20.90
CA ILE A 175 -21.92 4.25 -20.19
C ILE A 175 -21.71 4.39 -18.68
N CYS A 176 -21.30 5.58 -18.20
CA CYS A 176 -20.98 5.77 -16.79
C CYS A 176 -22.26 5.69 -15.94
N PRO A 177 -22.38 4.73 -15.01
CA PRO A 177 -23.59 4.60 -14.20
C PRO A 177 -23.77 5.73 -13.17
N MET A 178 -22.72 6.51 -12.93
CA MET A 178 -22.68 7.57 -11.92
C MET A 178 -22.58 8.98 -12.52
N ASP A 179 -22.63 9.12 -13.86
CA ASP A 179 -22.47 10.40 -14.57
C ASP A 179 -21.22 11.20 -14.13
N CYS A 180 -20.13 10.50 -13.77
CA CYS A 180 -18.95 11.12 -13.18
C CYS A 180 -17.93 11.66 -14.20
N ILE A 181 -18.08 11.35 -15.49
CA ILE A 181 -17.15 11.75 -16.56
C ILE A 181 -17.78 12.85 -17.40
N ASN A 182 -17.04 13.94 -17.65
CA ASN A 182 -17.54 15.14 -18.30
C ASN A 182 -16.52 15.65 -19.33
N PHE A 183 -16.98 16.12 -20.48
CA PHE A 183 -16.15 16.84 -21.46
C PHE A 183 -16.64 18.29 -21.54
N ILE A 184 -15.96 19.19 -20.84
CA ILE A 184 -16.37 20.60 -20.67
C ILE A 184 -15.21 21.55 -20.95
N GLU A 185 -15.51 22.84 -21.12
CA GLU A 185 -14.48 23.88 -21.23
C GLU A 185 -13.62 23.90 -19.97
N ASN A 186 -12.32 24.12 -20.13
CA ASN A 186 -11.40 24.21 -19.01
C ASN A 186 -11.67 25.49 -18.19
N ALA A 187 -11.61 25.38 -16.87
CA ALA A 187 -11.87 26.47 -15.94
C ALA A 187 -11.18 26.20 -14.61
N GLU A 188 -11.23 27.18 -13.70
CA GLU A 188 -10.79 26.97 -12.32
C GLU A 188 -11.66 25.90 -11.62
N GLU A 189 -11.09 25.19 -10.66
CA GLU A 189 -11.71 24.01 -10.06
C GLU A 189 -13.10 24.31 -9.44
N GLU A 190 -13.26 25.47 -8.78
CA GLU A 190 -14.54 25.89 -8.21
C GLU A 190 -15.65 25.98 -9.26
N GLU A 191 -15.30 26.40 -10.48
CA GLU A 191 -16.23 26.49 -11.60
C GLU A 191 -16.51 25.10 -12.20
N LEU A 192 -15.46 24.28 -12.39
CA LEU A 192 -15.62 22.90 -12.88
C LEU A 192 -16.57 22.10 -11.99
N ARG A 193 -16.42 22.18 -10.66
CA ARG A 193 -17.27 21.49 -9.68
C ARG A 193 -18.77 21.83 -9.80
N GLN A 194 -19.09 23.04 -10.28
CA GLN A 194 -20.48 23.46 -10.50
C GLN A 194 -21.02 23.12 -11.89
N ASN A 195 -20.13 22.96 -12.87
CA ASN A 195 -20.45 22.83 -14.29
C ASN A 195 -20.41 21.39 -14.82
N ILE A 196 -19.91 20.42 -14.03
CA ILE A 196 -20.07 18.99 -14.31
C ILE A 196 -21.53 18.53 -14.09
N ARG A 197 -21.92 17.42 -14.73
CA ARG A 197 -23.30 16.88 -14.72
C ARG A 197 -23.86 16.64 -13.32
N VAL A 198 -23.04 16.02 -12.45
CA VAL A 198 -23.32 15.82 -11.04
C VAL A 198 -22.41 16.74 -10.25
N LYS A 199 -22.97 17.74 -9.58
CA LYS A 199 -22.19 18.76 -8.87
C LYS A 199 -21.30 18.12 -7.80
N ALA A 200 -19.99 18.35 -7.90
CA ALA A 200 -19.01 17.86 -6.94
C ALA A 200 -19.00 18.74 -5.69
N VAL A 201 -19.75 18.33 -4.67
CA VAL A 201 -19.86 19.04 -3.39
C VAL A 201 -18.74 18.70 -2.41
N ASN A 202 -18.09 17.54 -2.58
CA ASN A 202 -16.99 17.11 -1.73
C ASN A 202 -15.67 17.73 -2.18
N VAL A 203 -15.18 18.70 -1.43
CA VAL A 203 -13.91 19.40 -1.70
C VAL A 203 -12.68 18.66 -1.17
N GLU A 204 -12.86 17.65 -0.31
CA GLU A 204 -11.75 16.82 0.17
C GLU A 204 -11.27 15.85 -0.91
N GLN A 205 -12.14 15.52 -1.88
CA GLN A 205 -11.81 14.67 -3.00
C GLN A 205 -11.50 15.50 -4.25
N ALA A 206 -10.37 15.20 -4.89
CA ALA A 206 -9.93 15.90 -6.09
C ALA A 206 -10.77 15.53 -7.32
N LEU A 207 -10.96 16.50 -8.22
CA LEU A 207 -11.39 16.23 -9.59
C LEU A 207 -10.18 15.77 -10.40
N TYR A 208 -10.35 14.72 -11.21
CA TYR A 208 -9.34 14.31 -12.16
C TYR A 208 -9.58 15.02 -13.49
N VAL A 209 -8.69 15.97 -13.82
CA VAL A 209 -8.78 16.79 -15.04
C VAL A 209 -7.67 16.38 -16.02
N SER A 210 -8.01 16.13 -17.28
CA SER A 210 -7.04 15.82 -18.34
C SER A 210 -6.33 17.07 -18.88
N GLY A 211 -5.34 16.87 -19.75
CA GLY A 211 -4.89 17.92 -20.66
C GLY A 211 -5.97 18.34 -21.66
N GLU A 212 -5.70 19.40 -22.41
CA GLU A 212 -6.59 19.89 -23.48
C GLU A 212 -6.78 18.84 -24.59
N LEU A 213 -8.03 18.65 -24.97
CA LEU A 213 -8.43 17.74 -26.05
C LEU A 213 -8.49 18.49 -27.39
N LYS A 214 -8.78 17.75 -28.48
CA LYS A 214 -8.75 18.30 -29.83
C LYS A 214 -9.78 19.41 -30.06
N THR A 215 -10.87 19.41 -29.30
CA THR A 215 -11.87 20.50 -29.36
C THR A 215 -11.55 21.70 -28.47
N GLY A 216 -10.49 21.65 -27.64
CA GLY A 216 -10.17 22.66 -26.63
C GLY A 216 -10.79 22.40 -25.25
N LYS A 217 -11.66 21.39 -25.13
CA LYS A 217 -12.24 20.93 -23.87
C LYS A 217 -11.24 20.14 -23.03
N VAL A 218 -11.61 19.86 -21.78
CA VAL A 218 -10.94 18.91 -20.89
C VAL A 218 -11.90 17.80 -20.48
N MET A 219 -11.35 16.61 -20.21
CA MET A 219 -12.05 15.55 -19.50
C MET A 219 -11.97 15.86 -18.00
N VAL A 220 -13.13 15.92 -17.34
CA VAL A 220 -13.24 16.08 -15.89
C VAL A 220 -13.96 14.86 -15.34
N LYS A 221 -13.27 14.10 -14.48
CA LYS A 221 -13.82 12.95 -13.76
C LYS A 221 -13.92 13.28 -12.27
N ASP A 222 -15.12 13.13 -11.72
CA ASP A 222 -15.33 13.18 -10.28
C ASP A 222 -14.99 11.82 -9.65
N GLU A 223 -13.90 11.77 -8.87
CA GLU A 223 -13.48 10.56 -8.16
C GLU A 223 -14.37 10.24 -6.95
N ASP A 224 -15.12 11.20 -6.40
CA ASP A 224 -15.97 11.00 -5.22
C ASP A 224 -17.09 10.00 -5.49
N VAL A 225 -17.66 10.08 -6.69
CA VAL A 225 -18.79 9.25 -7.12
C VAL A 225 -18.38 8.11 -8.07
N CYS A 226 -17.10 8.00 -8.45
CA CYS A 226 -16.66 6.94 -9.34
C CYS A 226 -16.57 5.58 -8.62
N LEU A 227 -17.23 4.56 -9.17
CA LEU A 227 -17.18 3.19 -8.64
C LEU A 227 -16.00 2.36 -9.15
N HIS A 228 -15.12 2.92 -9.98
CA HIS A 228 -14.00 2.20 -10.61
C HIS A 228 -14.43 0.92 -11.37
N CYS A 229 -15.68 0.90 -11.88
CA CYS A 229 -16.30 -0.27 -12.51
C CYS A 229 -15.73 -0.69 -13.88
N GLY A 230 -14.79 0.07 -14.46
CA GLY A 230 -14.13 -0.27 -15.73
C GLY A 230 -14.97 -0.11 -17.01
N LEU A 231 -16.28 0.20 -16.91
CA LEU A 231 -17.15 0.36 -18.07
C LEU A 231 -16.68 1.43 -19.08
N CYS A 232 -16.07 2.51 -18.60
CA CYS A 232 -15.50 3.54 -19.46
C CYS A 232 -14.34 3.03 -20.32
N ALA A 233 -13.48 2.17 -19.75
CA ALA A 233 -12.37 1.54 -20.45
C ALA A 233 -12.87 0.48 -21.45
N GLU A 234 -13.82 -0.36 -21.04
CA GLU A 234 -14.41 -1.37 -21.92
C GLU A 234 -15.11 -0.75 -23.14
N ARG A 235 -15.80 0.38 -22.93
CA ARG A 235 -16.54 1.06 -24.00
C ARG A 235 -15.68 1.94 -24.90
N CYS A 236 -14.48 2.33 -24.46
CA CYS A 236 -13.64 3.27 -25.18
C CYS A 236 -13.08 2.67 -26.48
N PRO A 237 -13.44 3.18 -27.68
CA PRO A 237 -13.01 2.60 -28.95
C PRO A 237 -11.52 2.81 -29.25
N THR A 238 -10.86 3.75 -28.56
CA THR A 238 -9.45 4.10 -28.80
C THR A 238 -8.53 3.70 -27.65
N ALA A 239 -9.06 3.06 -26.60
CA ALA A 239 -8.35 2.80 -25.34
C ALA A 239 -7.71 4.07 -24.75
N ALA A 240 -8.40 5.21 -24.88
CA ALA A 240 -8.10 6.42 -24.13
C ALA A 240 -8.39 6.23 -22.64
N TRP A 241 -9.41 5.46 -22.30
CA TRP A 241 -9.61 4.93 -20.95
C TRP A 241 -9.00 3.54 -20.85
N ASP A 242 -8.26 3.30 -19.77
CA ASP A 242 -7.64 2.02 -19.43
C ASP A 242 -7.80 1.74 -17.93
N MET A 243 -7.85 0.45 -17.58
CA MET A 243 -7.79 0.00 -16.19
C MET A 243 -6.37 -0.48 -15.93
N GLN A 244 -5.66 0.14 -14.99
CA GLN A 244 -4.27 -0.16 -14.73
C GLN A 244 -4.03 -0.58 -13.29
N GLN A 245 -3.45 -1.76 -13.12
CA GLN A 245 -3.11 -2.28 -11.81
C GLN A 245 -1.81 -1.64 -11.30
N PHE A 246 -1.82 -1.27 -10.04
CA PHE A 246 -0.63 -0.79 -9.33
C PHE A 246 0.30 -1.95 -8.98
N TYR A 247 1.48 -1.94 -9.57
CA TYR A 247 2.57 -2.84 -9.25
C TYR A 247 3.59 -2.14 -8.39
N TYR A 248 3.88 -2.72 -7.22
CA TYR A 248 4.96 -2.31 -6.34
C TYR A 248 6.03 -3.40 -6.29
N GLN A 249 7.22 -3.06 -6.79
CA GLN A 249 8.37 -3.96 -6.78
C GLN A 249 9.47 -3.35 -5.91
N VAL A 250 9.90 -4.11 -4.92
CA VAL A 250 11.02 -3.78 -4.05
C VAL A 250 12.21 -4.68 -4.34
N THR A 251 13.41 -4.14 -4.12
CA THR A 251 14.63 -4.93 -4.07
C THR A 251 14.48 -6.01 -3.00
N LYS A 252 14.90 -7.24 -3.32
CA LYS A 252 14.91 -8.38 -2.40
C LYS A 252 16.32 -8.91 -2.28
N ALA A 253 16.68 -9.39 -1.09
CA ALA A 253 18.00 -9.98 -0.80
C ALA A 253 18.31 -11.21 -1.68
N ALA A 254 17.30 -11.91 -2.19
CA ALA A 254 17.50 -12.94 -3.20
C ALA A 254 16.36 -12.88 -4.22
N SER A 255 16.68 -13.14 -5.49
CA SER A 255 15.64 -13.52 -6.43
C SER A 255 15.36 -15.01 -6.24
N ALA A 256 14.09 -15.40 -6.19
CA ALA A 256 13.70 -16.81 -6.21
C ALA A 256 14.15 -17.53 -7.50
N CYS A 257 14.68 -16.78 -8.47
CA CYS A 257 15.19 -17.23 -9.76
C CYS A 257 16.70 -16.99 -9.93
N LYS A 258 17.52 -17.05 -8.87
CA LYS A 258 18.98 -17.24 -9.04
C LYS A 258 19.19 -18.72 -9.45
N LYS A 259 19.22 -18.98 -10.77
CA LYS A 259 19.70 -20.25 -11.34
C LYS A 259 21.21 -20.37 -11.20
#